data_AF-A0A4S5ANS9-F1
#
_entry.id   AF-A0A4S5ANS9-F1
#
_cell.length_a   1.000
_cell.length_b   1.000
_cell.length_c   1.000
_cell.angle_alpha   90.00
_cell.angle_beta   90.00
_cell.angle_gamma   90.00
#
_symmetry.space_group_name_H-M   'P 1'
#
loop_
_entity.id
_entity.type
_entity.pdbx_description
1 polymer ?
#
loop_
_entity_poly.entity_id
_entity_poly.type
_entity_poly.pdbx_seq_one_letter_code
_entity_poly.pdbx_strand_id
1 'polypeptide(L)'
;MQEAMTDADRFDHRQHVKLTWLAIRRYGTRAAVDLVSEGLQRTARYVGVPQKYNATVSRAWVELVGHHADHSDASDFDAFVDRHAALLDKRLLTRFYRPATLASQAARTGWVLPDLAPFPWQRANE
;
A
#
# COMPACT_ATOMS: atom_id res chain seq x y z
N MET A 1 15.39 28.42 -9.80
CA MET A 1 15.59 26.94 -9.86
C MET A 1 14.71 26.29 -8.80
N GLN A 2 13.45 26.00 -9.11
CA GLN A 2 12.53 25.31 -8.19
C GLN A 2 11.44 24.51 -8.95
N GLU A 3 11.77 24.00 -10.14
CA GLU A 3 10.79 23.34 -11.03
C GLU A 3 11.19 21.91 -11.41
N ALA A 4 11.93 21.21 -10.55
CA ALA A 4 12.41 19.85 -10.84
C ALA A 4 12.07 18.81 -9.76
N MET A 5 11.02 19.05 -8.95
CA MET A 5 10.61 18.10 -7.88
C MET A 5 9.16 17.62 -7.97
N THR A 6 8.42 17.99 -9.02
CA THR A 6 7.01 17.62 -9.21
C THR A 6 6.77 16.44 -10.17
N ASP A 7 7.79 15.95 -10.90
CA ASP A 7 7.56 14.89 -11.91
C ASP A 7 7.66 13.45 -11.36
N ALA A 8 8.19 13.27 -10.14
CA ALA A 8 8.20 11.95 -9.48
C ALA A 8 6.83 11.54 -8.91
N ASP A 9 5.82 12.40 -9.01
CA ASP A 9 4.42 12.18 -8.56
C ASP A 9 3.51 11.66 -9.69
N ARG A 10 4.08 11.24 -10.85
CA ARG A 10 3.29 10.87 -12.04
C ARG A 10 2.65 9.47 -12.00
N PHE A 11 2.77 8.75 -10.89
CA PHE A 11 1.81 7.72 -10.54
C PHE A 11 0.97 8.25 -9.38
N ASP A 12 -0.27 8.62 -9.71
CA ASP A 12 -1.23 9.07 -8.72
C ASP A 12 -1.48 7.95 -7.69
N HIS A 13 -1.59 8.31 -6.41
CA HIS A 13 -1.81 7.32 -5.35
C HIS A 13 -3.07 6.50 -5.59
N ARG A 14 -4.11 7.12 -6.16
CA ARG A 14 -5.33 6.43 -6.61
C ARG A 14 -5.01 5.30 -7.60
N GLN A 15 -4.08 5.51 -8.54
CA GLN A 15 -3.70 4.50 -9.53
C GLN A 15 -2.98 3.31 -8.88
N HIS A 16 -2.13 3.55 -7.89
CA HIS A 16 -1.51 2.47 -7.11
C HIS A 16 -2.56 1.65 -6.36
N VAL A 17 -3.50 2.32 -5.66
CA VAL A 17 -4.60 1.65 -4.97
C VAL A 17 -5.47 0.85 -5.96
N LYS A 18 -5.73 1.40 -7.16
CA LYS A 18 -6.46 0.70 -8.23
C LYS A 18 -5.73 -0.54 -8.73
N LEU A 19 -4.44 -0.44 -8.99
CA LEU A 19 -3.61 -1.59 -9.40
C LEU A 19 -3.66 -2.69 -8.34
N THR A 20 -3.46 -2.32 -7.08
CA THR A 20 -3.51 -3.25 -5.94
C THR A 20 -4.90 -3.90 -5.83
N TRP A 21 -5.98 -3.12 -5.92
CA TRP A 21 -7.35 -3.64 -5.89
C TRP A 21 -7.63 -4.63 -7.02
N LEU A 22 -7.19 -4.33 -8.25
CA LEU A 22 -7.31 -5.25 -9.39
C LEU A 22 -6.51 -6.54 -9.19
N ALA A 23 -5.29 -6.44 -8.68
CA ALA A 23 -4.45 -7.59 -8.36
C ALA A 23 -5.10 -8.49 -7.31
N ILE A 24 -5.68 -7.90 -6.26
CA ILE A 24 -6.40 -8.63 -5.21
C ILE A 24 -7.64 -9.32 -5.79
N ARG A 25 -8.46 -8.61 -6.57
CA ARG A 25 -9.65 -9.18 -7.22
C ARG A 25 -9.33 -10.33 -8.15
N ARG A 26 -8.14 -10.34 -8.75
CA ARG A 26 -7.72 -11.36 -9.73
C ARG A 26 -7.02 -12.56 -9.09
N TYR A 27 -6.20 -12.33 -8.06
CA TYR A 27 -5.26 -13.34 -7.53
C TYR A 27 -5.42 -13.59 -6.01
N GLY A 28 -6.25 -12.82 -5.33
CA GLY A 28 -6.39 -12.83 -3.87
C GLY A 28 -5.30 -12.04 -3.15
N THR A 29 -5.58 -11.62 -1.91
CA THR A 29 -4.71 -10.76 -1.11
C THR A 29 -3.30 -11.32 -0.93
N ARG A 30 -3.17 -12.61 -0.63
CA ARG A 30 -1.85 -13.24 -0.42
C ARG A 30 -0.96 -13.16 -1.66
N ALA A 31 -1.47 -13.52 -2.83
CA ALA A 31 -0.69 -13.48 -4.07
C ALA A 31 -0.43 -12.04 -4.54
N ALA A 32 -1.36 -11.11 -4.26
CA ALA A 32 -1.18 -9.70 -4.58
C ALA A 32 0.00 -9.06 -3.81
N VAL A 33 0.34 -9.54 -2.61
CA VAL A 33 1.51 -9.04 -1.86
C VAL A 33 2.78 -9.24 -2.67
N ASP A 34 3.01 -10.44 -3.18
CA ASP A 34 4.22 -10.77 -3.94
C ASP A 34 4.22 -10.02 -5.29
N LEU A 35 3.10 -10.06 -6.02
CA LEU A 35 2.97 -9.44 -7.34
C LEU A 35 3.22 -7.92 -7.30
N VAL A 36 2.59 -7.22 -6.35
CA VAL A 36 2.74 -5.76 -6.21
C VAL A 36 4.14 -5.42 -5.72
N SER A 37 4.68 -6.17 -4.76
CA SER A 37 6.02 -5.95 -4.22
C SER A 37 7.10 -6.10 -5.30
N GLU A 38 7.05 -7.17 -6.10
CA GLU A 38 7.97 -7.39 -7.21
C GLU A 38 7.84 -6.31 -8.29
N GLY A 39 6.60 -5.89 -8.61
CA GLY A 39 6.33 -4.80 -9.52
C GLY A 39 6.99 -3.50 -9.08
N LEU A 40 6.73 -3.07 -7.83
CA LEU A 40 7.29 -1.84 -7.26
C LEU A 40 8.82 -1.90 -7.17
N GLN A 41 9.37 -3.05 -6.77
CA GLN A 41 10.82 -3.20 -6.65
C GLN A 41 11.51 -3.15 -8.01
N ARG A 42 10.94 -3.77 -9.06
CA ARG A 42 11.44 -3.69 -10.44
C ARG A 42 11.35 -2.27 -10.98
N THR A 43 10.22 -1.60 -10.80
CA THR A 43 10.03 -0.20 -11.22
C THR A 43 11.04 0.72 -10.54
N ALA A 44 11.21 0.61 -9.22
CA ALA A 44 12.16 1.43 -8.47
C ALA A 44 13.61 1.24 -8.95
N ARG A 45 14.00 0.01 -9.31
CA ARG A 45 15.32 -0.26 -9.93
C ARG A 45 15.41 0.35 -11.33
N TYR A 46 14.40 0.17 -12.16
CA TYR A 46 14.36 0.68 -13.53
C TYR A 46 14.48 2.20 -13.58
N VAL A 47 13.81 2.92 -12.68
CA VAL A 47 13.89 4.39 -12.57
C VAL A 47 15.10 4.89 -11.75
N GLY A 48 16.02 4.01 -11.36
CA GLY A 48 17.27 4.39 -10.68
C GLY A 48 17.13 4.80 -9.21
N VAL A 49 16.00 4.51 -8.57
CA VAL A 49 15.73 4.83 -7.15
C VAL A 49 15.29 3.61 -6.34
N PRO A 50 16.06 2.50 -6.31
CA PRO A 50 15.70 1.28 -5.57
C PRO A 50 15.48 1.53 -4.07
N GLN A 51 16.13 2.56 -3.51
CA GLN A 51 15.94 3.03 -2.15
C GLN A 51 14.59 3.70 -1.87
N LYS A 52 13.71 3.90 -2.87
CA LYS A 52 12.33 4.32 -2.60
C LYS A 52 11.42 3.14 -2.26
N TYR A 53 11.83 1.91 -2.60
CA TYR A 53 11.08 0.72 -2.23
C TYR A 53 11.12 0.48 -0.72
N ASN A 54 9.95 0.14 -0.16
CA ASN A 54 9.80 -0.22 1.24
C ASN A 54 8.83 -1.41 1.33
N ALA A 55 9.36 -2.56 1.78
CA ALA A 55 8.61 -3.82 1.82
C ALA A 55 7.40 -3.74 2.77
N THR A 56 7.56 -3.18 3.96
CA THR A 56 6.47 -3.03 4.94
C THR A 56 5.39 -2.10 4.43
N VAL A 57 5.73 -0.95 3.86
CA VAL A 57 4.73 -0.02 3.30
C VAL A 57 3.95 -0.68 2.18
N SER A 58 4.64 -1.36 1.25
CA SER A 58 3.99 -2.04 0.11
C SER A 58 3.02 -3.11 0.58
N ARG A 59 3.46 -3.98 1.49
CA ARG A 59 2.64 -5.04 2.06
C ARG A 59 1.46 -4.49 2.87
N ALA A 60 1.67 -3.49 3.72
CA ALA A 60 0.60 -2.88 4.52
C ALA A 60 -0.53 -2.30 3.65
N TRP A 61 -0.19 -1.67 2.52
CA TRP A 61 -1.18 -1.21 1.55
C TRP A 61 -1.96 -2.36 0.92
N VAL A 62 -1.29 -3.44 0.51
CA VAL A 62 -1.97 -4.62 -0.04
C VAL A 62 -2.91 -5.24 1.00
N GLU A 63 -2.47 -5.38 2.25
CA GLU A 63 -3.31 -5.93 3.31
C GLU A 63 -4.54 -5.05 3.61
N LEU A 64 -4.38 -3.73 3.69
CA LEU A 64 -5.50 -2.80 3.93
C LEU A 64 -6.50 -2.77 2.76
N VAL A 65 -6.01 -2.73 1.51
CA VAL A 65 -6.90 -2.82 0.34
C VAL A 65 -7.57 -4.20 0.29
N GLY A 66 -6.84 -5.27 0.60
CA GLY A 66 -7.35 -6.64 0.63
C GLY A 66 -8.48 -6.82 1.61
N HIS A 67 -8.28 -6.35 2.85
CA HIS A 67 -9.31 -6.38 3.88
C HIS A 67 -10.61 -5.72 3.42
N HIS A 68 -10.55 -4.54 2.81
CA HIS A 68 -11.75 -3.88 2.31
C HIS A 68 -12.32 -4.56 1.06
N ALA A 69 -11.48 -5.05 0.15
CA ALA A 69 -11.91 -5.72 -1.07
C ALA A 69 -12.64 -7.04 -0.79
N ASP A 70 -12.18 -7.80 0.21
CA ASP A 70 -12.78 -9.07 0.61
C ASP A 70 -14.18 -8.90 1.27
N HIS A 71 -14.49 -7.71 1.77
CA HIS A 71 -15.78 -7.37 2.41
C HIS A 71 -16.63 -6.39 1.59
N SER A 72 -16.31 -6.18 0.31
CA SER A 72 -16.99 -5.18 -0.54
C SER A 72 -17.61 -5.81 -1.77
N ASP A 73 -18.91 -5.57 -1.94
CA ASP A 73 -19.67 -5.95 -3.15
C ASP A 73 -19.49 -4.95 -4.31
N ALA A 74 -18.52 -4.02 -4.23
CA ALA A 74 -18.29 -3.05 -5.29
C ALA A 74 -17.91 -3.74 -6.61
N SER A 75 -18.65 -3.42 -7.68
CA SER A 75 -18.43 -3.96 -9.03
C SER A 75 -17.20 -3.36 -9.71
N ASP A 76 -16.85 -2.13 -9.34
CA ASP A 76 -15.78 -1.34 -9.93
C ASP A 76 -15.00 -0.58 -8.86
N PHE A 77 -13.86 -0.03 -9.29
CA PHE A 77 -12.93 0.64 -8.41
C PHE A 77 -13.47 1.95 -7.84
N ASP A 78 -14.28 2.70 -8.60
CA ASP A 78 -14.75 4.01 -8.17
C ASP A 78 -15.76 3.85 -7.03
N ALA A 79 -16.72 2.92 -7.18
CA ALA A 79 -17.64 2.53 -6.11
C ALA A 79 -16.90 1.97 -4.87
N PHE A 80 -15.79 1.25 -5.07
CA PHE A 80 -14.97 0.73 -3.98
C PHE A 80 -14.33 1.84 -3.16
N VAL A 81 -13.66 2.81 -3.81
CA VAL A 81 -12.98 3.90 -3.09
C VAL A 81 -13.93 4.94 -2.54
N ASP A 82 -15.13 5.10 -3.10
CA ASP A 82 -16.16 5.96 -2.51
C ASP A 82 -16.61 5.44 -1.13
N ARG A 83 -16.71 4.11 -0.97
CA ARG A 83 -17.01 3.47 0.32
C ARG A 83 -15.82 3.43 1.28
N HIS A 84 -14.60 3.43 0.74
CA HIS A 84 -13.37 3.26 1.50
C HIS A 84 -12.38 4.41 1.24
N ALA A 85 -12.86 5.65 1.27
CA ALA A 85 -12.11 6.84 0.88
C ALA A 85 -10.78 7.04 1.64
N ALA A 86 -10.68 6.48 2.85
CA ALA A 86 -9.44 6.49 3.63
C ALA A 86 -8.27 5.80 2.89
N LEU A 87 -8.54 4.85 1.99
CA LEU A 87 -7.50 4.21 1.16
C LEU A 87 -6.83 5.19 0.18
N LEU A 88 -7.49 6.31 -0.14
CA LEU A 88 -6.92 7.36 -0.99
C LEU A 88 -6.06 8.37 -0.20
N ASP A 89 -6.05 8.30 1.12
CA ASP A 89 -5.20 9.16 1.95
C ASP A 89 -3.79 8.55 2.05
N LYS A 90 -2.79 9.20 1.45
CA LYS A 90 -1.37 8.81 1.53
C LYS A 90 -0.87 8.70 3.00
N ARG A 91 -1.57 9.33 3.96
CA ARG A 91 -1.25 9.30 5.39
C ARG A 91 -1.92 8.16 6.15
N LEU A 92 -2.74 7.32 5.52
CA LEU A 92 -3.48 6.25 6.21
C LEU A 92 -2.59 5.39 7.12
N LEU A 93 -1.39 5.02 6.66
CA LEU A 93 -0.47 4.18 7.42
C LEU A 93 0.02 4.83 8.74
N THR A 94 -0.03 6.16 8.88
CA THR A 94 0.38 6.84 10.12
C THR A 94 -0.60 6.60 11.27
N ARG A 95 -1.76 6.00 11.00
CA ARG A 95 -2.71 5.55 12.05
C ARG A 95 -2.24 4.25 12.72
N PHE A 96 -1.41 3.47 12.03
CA PHE A 96 -0.98 2.13 12.45
C PHE A 96 0.51 2.09 12.81
N TYR A 97 1.32 2.94 12.16
CA TYR A 97 2.76 2.96 12.30
C TYR A 97 3.29 4.32 12.74
N ARG A 98 4.32 4.31 13.59
CA ARG A 98 5.19 5.46 13.81
C ARG A 98 5.99 5.75 12.53
N PRO A 99 6.24 7.03 12.19
CA PRO A 99 7.11 7.37 11.07
C PRO A 99 8.50 6.75 11.16
N ALA A 100 9.08 6.69 12.36
CA ALA A 100 10.40 6.08 12.60
C ALA A 100 10.41 4.57 12.28
N THR A 101 9.31 3.87 12.53
CA THR A 101 9.17 2.44 12.24
C THR A 101 9.16 2.19 10.74
N LEU A 102 8.38 2.97 9.99
CA LEU A 102 8.36 2.89 8.52
C LEU A 102 9.69 3.32 7.89
N ALA A 103 10.43 4.23 8.52
CA ALA A 103 11.74 4.68 8.05
C ALA A 103 12.88 3.69 8.34
N SER A 104 12.66 2.71 9.21
CA SER A 104 13.69 1.76 9.64
C SER A 104 14.18 0.84 8.51
N GLN A 105 15.43 0.37 8.62
CA GLN A 105 15.97 -0.62 7.68
C GLN A 105 15.15 -1.91 7.68
N ALA A 106 14.70 -2.36 8.85
CA ALA A 106 13.87 -3.56 8.99
C ALA A 106 12.56 -3.44 8.19
N ALA A 107 11.87 -2.30 8.26
CA ALA A 107 10.65 -2.07 7.48
C ALA A 107 10.92 -2.03 5.97
N ARG A 108 12.07 -1.49 5.57
CA ARG A 108 12.43 -1.37 4.16
C ARG A 108 12.74 -2.72 3.51
N THR A 109 13.35 -3.66 4.24
CA THR A 109 13.79 -4.96 3.70
C THR A 109 12.91 -6.14 4.11
N GLY A 110 11.95 -5.95 5.03
CA GLY A 110 11.12 -7.03 5.55
C GLY A 110 9.73 -6.56 5.99
N TRP A 111 9.10 -7.39 6.81
CA TRP A 111 7.79 -7.11 7.39
C TRP A 111 7.91 -6.73 8.86
N VAL A 112 7.45 -5.54 9.20
CA VAL A 112 7.32 -5.05 10.58
C VAL A 112 5.84 -4.82 10.87
N LEU A 113 5.38 -5.33 12.02
CA LEU A 113 3.99 -5.17 12.45
C LEU A 113 3.69 -3.72 12.87
N PRO A 114 2.41 -3.27 12.80
CA PRO A 114 1.99 -1.99 13.34
C PRO A 114 2.36 -1.78 14.80
N ASP A 115 2.81 -0.57 15.15
CA ASP A 115 3.33 -0.21 16.49
C ASP A 115 2.61 0.98 17.15
N LEU A 116 1.56 1.50 16.53
CA LEU A 116 0.61 2.46 17.13
C LEU A 116 -0.76 1.82 17.41
N ALA A 117 -1.29 1.10 16.42
CA ALA A 117 -2.56 0.41 16.52
C ALA A 117 -2.54 -0.82 15.60
N PRO A 118 -3.14 -1.95 16.00
CA PRO A 118 -3.27 -3.11 15.12
C PRO A 118 -4.16 -2.80 13.93
N PHE A 119 -4.05 -3.58 12.86
CA PHE A 119 -5.01 -3.51 11.77
C PHE A 119 -6.42 -3.95 12.23
N PRO A 120 -7.49 -3.47 11.56
CA PRO A 120 -8.87 -3.73 12.00
C PRO A 120 -9.20 -5.22 12.18
N TRP A 121 -8.70 -6.10 11.31
CA TRP A 121 -8.95 -7.55 11.38
C TRP A 121 -8.13 -8.27 12.46
N GLN A 122 -7.08 -7.63 12.99
CA GLN A 122 -6.30 -8.22 14.09
C GLN A 122 -7.02 -8.07 15.43
N ARG A 123 -8.00 -7.14 15.54
CA ARG A 123 -8.85 -6.98 16.73
C ARG A 123 -10.06 -7.91 16.75
N ALA A 124 -10.39 -8.54 15.62
CA ALA A 124 -11.53 -9.45 15.52
C ALA A 124 -11.24 -10.86 16.09
N ASN A 125 -10.02 -11.10 16.57
CA ASN A 125 -9.58 -12.34 17.21
C ASN A 125 -9.43 -12.21 18.74
N GLU A 126 -9.91 -11.11 19.33
CA GLU A 126 -10.08 -10.92 20.79
C GLU A 126 -11.57 -11.00 21.13
#